data_AF-A0A6A1V144-F1
#
_entry.id   AF-A0A6A1V144-F1
#
_cell.length_a   1.000
_cell.length_b   1.000
_cell.length_c   1.000
_cell.angle_alpha   90.00
_cell.angle_beta   90.00
_cell.angle_gamma   90.00
#
_symmetry.space_group_name_H-M   'P 1'
#
loop_
_entity.id
_entity.type
_entity.pdbx_description
1 polymer ?
#
loop_
_entity_poly.entity_id
_entity_poly.type
_entity_poly.pdbx_seq_one_letter_code
_entity_poly.pdbx_strand_id
1 'polypeptide(L)'
;MSPIPSPTLSAPSPRVNEGMSQGTPACPSTLASKRGRGRTRGVSLEKSLGSGSGSVKLSVHIPEEECGRVSSTAATLSTKIGMLKRSEQNKKNRSKLTVNHAAGSRSFQHIRACMKNQESGNINPAELYKKNYTNKDGIWTSEEAREIYHQLAKARDEIEAMRAAREKDLQEFVKKQAEMEAKLRDHCEEQWVEQECIQLEQEERMKREQERMRIEHEERMQQEQEHMRKEQERLRAEISKELEKKMSSVMETDMSDMSKRLFSQFGGSKR
;
A
#
# COMPACT_ATOMS: atom_id res chain seq x y z
N MET A 1 48.66 6.54 -21.83
CA MET A 1 47.54 7.08 -21.03
C MET A 1 46.54 5.96 -20.85
N SER A 2 46.40 5.49 -19.62
CA SER A 2 45.65 4.29 -19.25
C SER A 2 44.14 4.45 -19.47
N PRO A 3 43.39 3.38 -19.82
CA PRO A 3 41.94 3.44 -19.81
C PRO A 3 41.43 3.42 -18.37
N ILE A 4 40.60 4.40 -18.02
CA ILE A 4 39.90 4.48 -16.73
C ILE A 4 38.79 3.41 -16.75
N PRO A 5 38.68 2.54 -15.74
CA PRO A 5 37.64 1.51 -15.69
C PRO A 5 36.28 2.13 -15.34
N SER A 6 35.25 1.67 -16.04
CA SER A 6 33.85 2.01 -15.78
C SER A 6 33.43 1.60 -14.36
N PRO A 7 32.63 2.41 -13.64
CA PRO A 7 32.03 1.94 -12.40
C PRO A 7 30.87 1.01 -12.72
N THR A 8 31.07 -0.29 -12.48
CA THR A 8 29.99 -1.26 -12.32
C THR A 8 29.21 -0.88 -11.06
N LEU A 9 28.07 -0.19 -11.22
CA LEU A 9 27.08 -0.07 -10.15
C LEU A 9 26.33 -1.40 -10.07
N SER A 10 26.89 -2.31 -9.27
CA SER A 10 26.18 -3.47 -8.76
C SER A 10 24.93 -3.00 -8.03
N ALA A 11 23.77 -3.18 -8.66
CA ALA A 11 22.48 -3.04 -8.00
C ALA A 11 22.44 -3.99 -6.79
N PRO A 12 22.04 -3.53 -5.59
CA PRO A 12 21.67 -4.46 -4.55
C PRO A 12 20.34 -5.10 -4.97
N SER A 13 20.38 -6.37 -5.36
CA SER A 13 19.17 -7.18 -5.51
C SER A 13 18.34 -7.08 -4.22
N PRO A 14 17.01 -6.90 -4.31
CA PRO A 14 16.17 -6.90 -3.13
C PRO A 14 16.18 -8.31 -2.55
N ARG A 15 16.85 -8.49 -1.42
CA ARG A 15 16.67 -9.70 -0.62
C ARG A 15 15.22 -9.70 -0.13
N VAL A 16 14.43 -10.57 -0.73
CA VAL A 16 13.15 -11.04 -0.20
C VAL A 16 13.46 -11.67 1.16
N ASN A 17 13.26 -10.92 2.24
CA ASN A 17 13.14 -11.50 3.57
C ASN A 17 11.69 -11.91 3.75
N GLU A 18 11.40 -13.15 3.37
CA GLU A 18 10.24 -13.92 3.78
C GLU A 18 10.34 -14.18 5.29
N GLY A 19 10.04 -13.15 6.07
CA GLY A 19 9.98 -13.18 7.52
C GLY A 19 8.60 -13.59 8.00
N MET A 20 8.30 -14.88 7.84
CA MET A 20 7.41 -15.69 8.68
C MET A 20 6.18 -15.00 9.30
N SER A 21 5.05 -15.33 8.69
CA SER A 21 3.72 -15.25 9.28
C SER A 21 3.60 -15.99 10.63
N GLN A 22 2.68 -15.49 11.45
CA GLN A 22 1.98 -16.16 12.55
C GLN A 22 2.74 -16.44 13.87
N GLY A 23 2.66 -15.45 14.78
CA GLY A 23 2.82 -15.65 16.22
C GLY A 23 1.47 -15.65 16.93
N THR A 24 0.64 -16.66 16.69
CA THR A 24 -0.45 -17.02 17.62
C THR A 24 0.20 -17.68 18.84
N PRO A 25 -0.05 -17.24 20.09
CA PRO A 25 0.26 -18.09 21.22
C PRO A 25 -0.78 -19.21 21.23
N ALA A 26 -0.45 -20.31 20.58
CA ALA A 26 -1.18 -21.56 20.68
C ALA A 26 -1.23 -21.96 22.15
N CYS A 27 -2.45 -22.02 22.67
CA CYS A 27 -2.78 -22.69 23.90
C CYS A 27 -2.22 -24.13 23.87
N PRO A 28 -1.59 -24.63 24.95
CA PRO A 28 -1.47 -26.06 25.12
C PRO A 28 -2.86 -26.60 25.50
N SER A 29 -3.64 -26.98 24.49
CA SER A 29 -4.65 -28.02 24.66
C SER A 29 -4.02 -29.28 24.09
N THR A 30 -3.94 -30.38 24.84
CA THR A 30 -5.06 -31.31 25.00
C THR A 30 -4.69 -32.45 25.97
N LEU A 31 -5.72 -32.94 26.69
CA LEU A 31 -5.84 -34.23 27.40
C LEU A 31 -5.15 -34.30 28.78
N ALA A 32 -5.83 -34.44 29.91
CA ALA A 32 -7.16 -34.97 30.17
C ALA A 32 -7.79 -34.26 31.38
N SER A 33 -8.74 -33.37 31.13
CA SER A 33 -9.66 -32.93 32.19
C SER A 33 -10.68 -34.06 32.40
N LYS A 34 -10.30 -35.03 33.24
CA LYS A 34 -11.26 -35.95 33.84
C LYS A 34 -12.34 -35.07 34.48
N ARG A 35 -13.56 -35.20 33.98
CA ARG A 35 -14.78 -34.58 34.53
C ARG A 35 -14.86 -34.91 36.02
N GLY A 36 -14.32 -34.03 36.85
CA GLY A 36 -14.61 -33.97 38.27
C GLY A 36 -16.03 -33.42 38.42
N ARG A 37 -17.02 -34.27 38.18
CA ARG A 37 -18.42 -33.99 38.53
C ARG A 37 -18.42 -33.83 40.05
N GLY A 38 -18.39 -32.58 40.51
CA GLY A 38 -18.44 -32.19 41.91
C GLY A 38 -19.70 -32.76 42.56
N ARG A 39 -19.59 -33.99 43.02
CA ARG A 39 -20.58 -34.71 43.80
C ARG A 39 -20.04 -34.65 45.21
N THR A 40 -20.40 -33.60 45.95
CA THR A 40 -20.22 -33.58 47.40
C THR A 40 -21.15 -34.62 48.01
N ARG A 41 -20.74 -35.89 47.99
CA ARG A 41 -21.26 -36.92 48.88
C ARG A 41 -20.53 -36.77 50.21
N GLY A 42 -21.33 -36.71 51.28
CA GLY A 42 -20.87 -36.46 52.63
C GLY A 42 -19.79 -37.44 53.05
N VAL A 43 -18.70 -36.90 53.58
CA VAL A 43 -17.71 -37.65 54.35
C VAL A 43 -18.20 -37.59 55.79
N SER A 44 -18.99 -38.58 56.19
CA SER A 44 -19.33 -38.83 57.60
C SER A 44 -19.74 -40.29 57.79
N LEU A 45 -18.76 -41.18 57.75
CA LEU A 45 -18.75 -42.48 58.41
C LEU A 45 -17.34 -43.03 58.20
N GLU A 46 -16.83 -43.77 59.19
CA GLU A 46 -15.44 -44.25 59.34
C GLU A 46 -14.53 -43.34 60.18
N LYS A 47 -14.87 -43.17 61.46
CA LYS A 47 -13.89 -43.13 62.56
C LYS A 47 -14.52 -43.73 63.80
N SER A 48 -14.58 -45.05 63.81
CA SER A 48 -14.50 -45.91 64.99
C SER A 48 -14.58 -47.35 64.48
N LEU A 49 -13.69 -48.20 65.00
CA LEU A 49 -13.51 -49.64 64.75
C LEU A 49 -12.40 -50.02 63.76
N GLY A 50 -11.23 -50.38 64.31
CA GLY A 50 -10.34 -51.35 63.69
C GLY A 50 -8.86 -51.26 64.05
N SER A 51 -8.46 -51.98 65.12
CA SER A 51 -7.12 -52.51 65.49
C SER A 51 -6.59 -51.94 66.82
N GLY A 52 -6.39 -52.68 67.93
CA GLY A 52 -6.43 -54.12 68.18
C GLY A 52 -6.24 -54.39 69.70
N SER A 53 -6.46 -55.66 70.08
CA SER A 53 -6.23 -56.34 71.38
C SER A 53 -7.04 -55.91 72.62
N GLY A 54 -7.95 -56.79 73.06
CA GLY A 54 -8.61 -56.72 74.37
C GLY A 54 -9.99 -57.36 74.38
N SER A 55 -10.08 -58.67 74.14
CA SER A 55 -11.34 -59.42 74.10
C SER A 55 -12.04 -59.50 75.47
N VAL A 56 -13.09 -58.70 75.67
CA VAL A 56 -14.19 -59.06 76.56
C VAL A 56 -15.43 -59.25 75.68
N LYS A 57 -15.86 -60.50 75.57
CA LYS A 57 -17.01 -60.96 74.79
C LYS A 57 -18.30 -60.38 75.39
N LEU A 58 -18.85 -59.33 74.80
CA LEU A 58 -20.27 -59.00 74.95
C LEU A 58 -21.01 -59.61 73.75
N SER A 59 -21.55 -60.81 73.95
CA SER A 59 -22.44 -61.45 73.00
C SER A 59 -23.78 -60.71 73.00
N VAL A 60 -23.95 -59.77 72.06
CA VAL A 60 -25.27 -59.23 71.73
C VAL A 60 -25.90 -60.17 70.73
N HIS A 61 -26.91 -60.91 71.20
CA HIS A 61 -27.74 -61.77 70.38
C HIS A 61 -28.60 -60.88 69.47
N ILE A 62 -28.36 -60.91 68.16
CA ILE A 62 -29.25 -60.32 67.16
C ILE A 62 -30.25 -61.43 66.77
N PRO A 63 -31.55 -61.30 67.08
CA PRO A 63 -32.53 -62.24 66.55
C PRO A 63 -32.66 -62.00 65.05
N GLU A 64 -32.43 -63.05 64.27
CA GLU A 64 -32.77 -63.09 62.84
C GLU A 64 -34.27 -63.29 62.69
N GLU A 65 -35.10 -62.25 62.87
CA GLU A 65 -36.43 -62.22 62.27
C GLU A 65 -36.83 -60.80 61.85
N GLU A 66 -37.44 -60.73 60.67
CA GLU A 66 -38.00 -59.57 59.96
C GLU A 66 -37.05 -58.59 59.24
N CYS A 67 -36.83 -58.86 57.95
CA CYS A 67 -36.76 -57.83 56.91
C CYS A 67 -38.08 -57.03 56.80
N GLY A 68 -38.50 -56.40 57.90
CA GLY A 68 -39.71 -55.60 58.02
C GLY A 68 -39.45 -54.16 57.59
N ARG A 69 -39.61 -53.90 56.29
CA ARG A 69 -40.09 -52.63 55.71
C ARG A 69 -39.81 -51.39 56.59
N VAL A 70 -38.56 -50.92 56.63
CA VAL A 70 -38.26 -49.58 57.17
C VAL A 70 -39.17 -48.62 56.43
N SER A 71 -40.10 -48.01 57.15
CA SER A 71 -41.16 -47.21 56.57
C SER A 71 -40.52 -46.15 55.67
N SER A 72 -40.95 -46.10 54.41
CA SER A 72 -40.53 -45.11 53.40
C SER A 72 -40.50 -43.67 53.96
N THR A 73 -41.33 -43.40 54.95
CA THR A 73 -41.41 -42.17 55.73
C THR A 73 -40.16 -41.88 56.59
N ALA A 74 -39.58 -42.85 57.30
CA ALA A 74 -38.41 -42.60 58.17
C ALA A 74 -37.15 -42.20 57.37
N ALA A 75 -36.89 -42.87 56.25
CA ALA A 75 -35.79 -42.53 55.34
C ALA A 75 -36.00 -41.15 54.67
N THR A 76 -37.25 -40.82 54.34
CA THR A 76 -37.62 -39.52 53.77
C THR A 76 -37.45 -38.38 54.77
N LEU A 77 -37.84 -38.58 56.03
CA LEU A 77 -37.68 -37.61 57.11
C LEU A 77 -36.20 -37.35 57.42
N SER A 78 -35.38 -38.40 57.50
CA SER A 78 -33.93 -38.28 57.70
C SER A 78 -33.27 -37.46 56.58
N THR A 79 -33.66 -37.70 55.32
CA THR A 79 -33.16 -36.93 54.16
C THR A 79 -33.58 -35.46 54.23
N LYS A 80 -34.85 -35.17 54.57
CA LYS A 80 -35.35 -33.80 54.72
C LYS A 80 -34.63 -33.05 55.85
N ILE A 81 -34.40 -33.70 56.99
CA ILE A 81 -33.66 -33.13 58.12
C ILE A 81 -32.21 -32.83 57.72
N GLY A 82 -31.54 -33.74 57.00
CA GLY A 82 -30.19 -33.54 56.48
C GLY A 82 -30.09 -32.42 55.43
N MET A 83 -31.13 -32.22 54.61
CA MET A 83 -31.21 -31.08 53.68
C MET A 83 -31.41 -29.76 54.42
N LEU A 84 -32.29 -29.73 55.43
CA LEU A 84 -32.55 -28.54 56.23
C LEU A 84 -31.30 -28.08 56.98
N LYS A 85 -30.58 -29.00 57.63
CA LYS A 85 -29.32 -28.70 58.31
C LYS A 85 -28.26 -28.13 57.37
N ARG A 86 -28.13 -28.70 56.16
CA ARG A 86 -27.21 -28.17 55.15
C ARG A 86 -27.62 -26.80 54.64
N SER A 87 -28.92 -26.56 54.44
CA SER A 87 -29.46 -25.26 54.02
C SER A 87 -29.16 -24.17 55.06
N GLU A 88 -29.41 -24.45 56.34
CA GLU A 88 -29.11 -23.55 57.45
C GLU A 88 -27.61 -23.23 57.55
N GLN A 89 -26.77 -24.25 57.42
CA GLN A 89 -25.33 -24.05 57.38
C GLN A 89 -24.89 -23.23 56.14
N ASN A 90 -25.52 -23.45 54.99
CA ASN A 90 -25.20 -22.73 53.76
C ASN A 90 -25.58 -21.24 53.85
N LYS A 91 -26.68 -20.92 54.55
CA LYS A 91 -27.11 -19.54 54.82
C LYS A 91 -26.13 -18.82 55.75
N LYS A 92 -25.67 -19.48 56.82
CA LYS A 92 -24.62 -18.98 57.73
C LYS A 92 -23.26 -18.82 57.03
N ASN A 93 -22.95 -19.68 56.06
CA ASN A 93 -21.73 -19.55 55.26
C ASN A 93 -21.86 -18.40 54.25
N ARG A 94 -23.05 -18.19 53.67
CA ARG A 94 -23.35 -17.07 52.78
C ARG A 94 -23.17 -15.72 53.48
N SER A 95 -23.61 -15.59 54.73
CA SER A 95 -23.49 -14.37 55.52
C SER A 95 -22.06 -14.03 55.96
N LYS A 96 -21.11 -14.98 55.80
CA LYS A 96 -19.68 -14.75 56.04
C LYS A 96 -18.95 -14.22 54.80
N LEU A 97 -19.58 -14.21 53.63
CA LEU A 97 -19.00 -13.57 52.45
C LEU A 97 -19.10 -12.05 52.61
N THR A 98 -17.96 -11.38 52.54
CA THR A 98 -17.84 -9.93 52.57
C THR A 98 -18.23 -9.27 51.25
N VAL A 99 -18.20 -10.03 50.16
CA VAL A 99 -18.57 -9.58 48.82
C VAL A 99 -19.67 -10.49 48.28
N ASN A 100 -20.85 -9.93 48.02
CA ASN A 100 -21.90 -10.62 47.30
C ASN A 100 -21.52 -10.69 45.82
N HIS A 101 -20.86 -11.78 45.38
CA HIS A 101 -20.77 -12.06 43.95
C HIS A 101 -22.18 -12.35 43.40
N ALA A 102 -22.85 -11.32 42.88
CA ALA A 102 -24.13 -11.47 42.18
C ALA A 102 -23.96 -12.23 40.84
N ALA A 103 -22.74 -12.23 40.30
CA ALA A 103 -22.42 -12.76 38.99
C ALA A 103 -21.08 -13.52 39.03
N GLY A 104 -21.11 -14.80 38.66
CA GLY A 104 -19.89 -15.60 38.48
C GLY A 104 -19.32 -15.44 37.07
N SER A 105 -18.13 -16.00 36.81
CA SER A 105 -17.45 -16.00 35.49
C SER A 105 -18.34 -16.43 34.31
N ARG A 106 -19.38 -17.25 34.57
CA ARG A 106 -20.40 -17.64 33.58
C ARG A 106 -21.29 -16.48 33.12
N SER A 107 -21.58 -15.47 33.95
CA SER A 107 -22.39 -14.31 33.52
C SER A 107 -21.60 -13.41 32.57
N PHE A 108 -20.31 -13.21 32.83
CA PHE A 108 -19.43 -12.40 31.98
C PHE A 108 -19.31 -13.01 30.57
N GLN A 109 -19.09 -14.32 30.48
CA GLN A 109 -19.05 -15.04 29.20
C GLN A 109 -20.41 -14.97 28.48
N HIS A 110 -21.51 -15.09 29.21
CA HIS A 110 -22.85 -15.01 28.64
C HIS A 110 -23.17 -13.60 28.11
N ILE A 111 -22.94 -12.54 28.89
CA ILE A 111 -23.13 -11.15 28.48
C ILE A 111 -22.25 -10.83 27.26
N ARG A 112 -20.98 -11.25 27.29
CA ARG A 112 -20.06 -11.11 26.16
C ARG A 112 -20.58 -11.81 24.91
N ALA A 113 -21.12 -13.03 25.02
CA ALA A 113 -21.70 -13.77 23.90
C ALA A 113 -22.96 -13.08 23.34
N CYS A 114 -23.84 -12.59 24.21
CA CYS A 114 -25.03 -11.85 23.80
C CYS A 114 -24.70 -10.53 23.07
N MET A 115 -23.61 -9.86 23.43
CA MET A 115 -23.17 -8.62 22.77
C MET A 115 -22.49 -8.86 21.41
N LYS A 116 -21.90 -10.03 21.17
CA LYS A 116 -21.24 -10.35 19.89
C LYS A 116 -22.20 -10.51 18.72
N ASN A 117 -23.48 -10.74 19.00
CA ASN A 117 -24.53 -10.92 17.98
C ASN A 117 -25.13 -9.59 17.51
N GLN A 118 -24.64 -8.46 18.04
CA GLN A 118 -24.96 -7.11 17.59
C GLN A 118 -23.94 -6.75 16.51
N GLU A 119 -24.41 -6.35 15.33
CA GLU A 119 -23.77 -6.32 13.98
C GLU A 119 -22.28 -5.95 13.85
N SER A 120 -21.64 -5.35 14.86
CA SER A 120 -20.27 -4.85 14.76
C SER A 120 -19.16 -5.82 15.19
N GLY A 121 -19.46 -6.96 15.83
CA GLY A 121 -18.48 -7.98 16.26
C GLY A 121 -17.42 -7.52 17.28
N ASN A 122 -17.25 -6.20 17.45
CA ASN A 122 -16.32 -5.53 18.33
C ASN A 122 -17.06 -5.02 19.57
N ILE A 123 -16.78 -5.65 20.70
CA ILE A 123 -17.43 -5.33 21.97
C ILE A 123 -16.73 -4.13 22.58
N ASN A 124 -17.41 -2.99 22.67
CA ASN A 124 -16.92 -1.84 23.41
C ASN A 124 -16.69 -2.23 24.90
N PRO A 125 -15.44 -2.12 25.42
CA PRO A 125 -15.12 -2.49 26.79
C PRO A 125 -15.93 -1.72 27.84
N ALA A 126 -16.22 -0.43 27.61
CA ALA A 126 -17.00 0.40 28.52
C ALA A 126 -18.47 -0.04 28.55
N GLU A 127 -19.05 -0.34 27.39
CA GLU A 127 -20.44 -0.85 27.31
C GLU A 127 -20.58 -2.25 27.92
N LEU A 128 -19.56 -3.09 27.76
CA LEU A 128 -19.51 -4.38 28.42
C LEU A 128 -19.47 -4.21 29.93
N TYR A 129 -18.64 -3.28 30.43
CA TYR A 129 -18.57 -2.96 31.86
C TYR A 129 -19.93 -2.51 32.38
N LYS A 130 -20.58 -1.54 31.71
CA LYS A 130 -21.92 -1.05 32.05
C LYS A 130 -22.94 -2.18 32.18
N LYS A 131 -23.05 -3.07 31.18
CA LYS A 131 -24.00 -4.20 31.22
C LYS A 131 -23.74 -5.22 32.34
N ASN A 132 -22.53 -5.30 32.88
CA ASN A 132 -22.22 -6.21 33.99
C ASN A 132 -22.55 -5.62 35.37
N TYR A 133 -22.63 -4.30 35.46
CA TYR A 133 -22.81 -3.57 36.72
C TYR A 133 -24.12 -2.76 36.74
N THR A 134 -25.06 -3.08 35.86
CA THR A 134 -26.43 -2.56 35.90
C THR A 134 -27.44 -3.70 36.03
N ASN A 135 -28.49 -3.44 36.80
CA ASN A 135 -29.63 -4.34 36.94
C ASN A 135 -30.54 -4.27 35.70
N LYS A 136 -31.58 -5.12 35.67
CA LYS A 136 -32.60 -5.11 34.59
C LYS A 136 -33.27 -3.75 34.42
N ASP A 137 -33.39 -2.99 35.51
CA ASP A 137 -34.01 -1.66 35.54
C ASP A 137 -33.03 -0.53 35.14
N GLY A 138 -31.79 -0.87 34.74
CA GLY A 138 -30.76 0.10 34.37
C GLY A 138 -30.06 0.79 35.55
N ILE A 139 -30.44 0.46 36.78
CA ILE A 139 -29.83 0.99 38.00
C ILE A 139 -28.45 0.35 38.23
N TRP A 140 -27.46 1.17 38.56
CA TRP A 140 -26.10 0.72 38.88
C TRP A 140 -26.07 -0.12 40.15
N THR A 141 -25.26 -1.17 40.15
CA THR A 141 -25.10 -2.06 41.33
C THR A 141 -24.37 -1.38 42.48
N SER A 142 -23.54 -0.37 42.19
CA SER A 142 -22.91 0.49 43.19
C SER A 142 -22.49 1.83 42.57
N GLU A 143 -22.23 2.81 43.43
CA GLU A 143 -21.78 4.14 43.00
C GLU A 143 -20.34 4.10 42.45
N GLU A 144 -19.47 3.26 43.03
CA GLU A 144 -18.11 3.07 42.51
C GLU A 144 -18.11 2.50 41.09
N ALA A 145 -19.07 1.62 40.78
CA ALA A 145 -19.20 1.08 39.44
C ALA A 145 -19.58 2.17 38.41
N ARG A 146 -20.42 3.12 38.80
CA ARG A 146 -20.79 4.26 37.95
C ARG A 146 -19.58 5.16 37.69
N GLU A 147 -18.78 5.43 38.71
CA GLU A 147 -17.58 6.26 38.58
C GLU A 147 -16.51 5.62 37.69
N ILE A 148 -16.26 4.31 37.86
CA ILE A 148 -15.33 3.56 36.99
C ILE A 148 -15.79 3.62 35.53
N TYR A 149 -17.10 3.53 35.26
CA TYR A 149 -17.62 3.67 33.90
C TYR A 149 -17.31 5.05 33.30
N HIS A 150 -17.52 6.14 34.06
CA HIS A 150 -17.19 7.48 33.60
C HIS A 150 -15.69 7.65 33.33
N GLN A 151 -14.83 7.06 34.16
CA GLN A 151 -13.38 7.06 33.92
C GLN A 151 -13.01 6.31 32.63
N LEU A 152 -13.62 5.15 32.36
CA LEU A 152 -13.42 4.40 31.12
C LEU A 152 -13.88 5.19 29.88
N ALA A 153 -15.01 5.89 29.98
CA ALA A 153 -15.51 6.74 28.90
C ALA A 153 -14.54 7.90 28.63
N LYS A 154 -14.10 8.59 29.69
CA LYS A 154 -13.13 9.69 29.59
C LYS A 154 -11.79 9.22 28.98
N ALA A 155 -11.24 8.10 29.45
CA ALA A 155 -10.00 7.56 28.93
C ALA A 155 -10.14 7.17 27.44
N ARG A 156 -11.31 6.68 27.02
CA ARG A 156 -11.58 6.39 25.61
C ARG A 156 -11.53 7.67 24.77
N ASP A 157 -12.23 8.72 25.20
CA ASP A 157 -12.30 9.99 24.48
C ASP A 157 -10.91 10.62 24.37
N GLU A 158 -10.10 10.55 25.43
CA GLU A 158 -8.70 11.00 25.43
C GLU A 158 -7.84 10.20 24.42
N ILE A 159 -7.96 8.87 24.39
CA ILE A 159 -7.23 8.04 23.42
C ILE A 159 -7.67 8.35 21.98
N GLU A 160 -8.96 8.61 21.77
CA GLU A 160 -9.51 8.97 20.45
C GLU A 160 -8.99 10.34 20.00
N ALA A 161 -8.93 11.32 20.90
CA ALA A 161 -8.32 12.62 20.64
C ALA A 161 -6.83 12.51 20.30
N MET A 162 -6.06 11.71 21.05
CA MET A 162 -4.64 11.46 20.77
C MET A 162 -4.45 10.77 19.42
N ARG A 163 -5.30 9.80 19.07
CA ARG A 163 -5.26 9.16 17.75
C ARG A 163 -5.56 10.14 16.63
N ALA A 164 -6.56 11.00 16.79
CA ALA A 164 -6.90 12.02 15.81
C ALA A 164 -5.76 13.04 15.62
N ALA A 165 -5.08 13.45 16.70
CA ALA A 165 -3.91 14.32 16.61
C ALA A 165 -2.76 13.65 15.85
N ARG A 166 -2.41 12.41 16.22
CA ARG A 166 -1.35 11.64 15.54
C ARG A 166 -1.65 11.38 14.07
N GLU A 167 -2.91 11.13 13.73
CA GLU A 167 -3.34 10.93 12.34
C GLU A 167 -3.11 12.19 11.50
N LYS A 168 -3.38 13.38 12.06
CA LYS A 168 -3.10 14.65 11.38
C LYS A 168 -1.60 14.85 11.15
N ASP A 169 -0.77 14.57 12.16
CA ASP A 169 0.69 14.68 12.03
C ASP A 169 1.23 13.74 10.94
N LEU A 170 0.68 12.52 10.85
CA LEU A 170 1.00 11.58 9.78
C LEU A 170 0.57 12.08 8.41
N GLN A 171 -0.64 12.63 8.28
CA GLN A 171 -1.09 13.23 7.03
C GLN A 171 -0.21 14.41 6.61
N GLU A 172 0.22 15.25 7.54
CA GLU A 172 1.15 16.34 7.26
C GLU A 172 2.52 15.82 6.80
N PHE A 173 3.03 14.75 7.42
CA PHE A 173 4.27 14.12 7.00
C PHE A 173 4.18 13.55 5.58
N VAL A 174 3.11 12.81 5.27
CA VAL A 174 2.86 12.25 3.93
C VAL A 174 2.72 13.37 2.89
N LYS A 175 2.03 14.46 3.24
CA LYS A 175 1.92 15.63 2.37
C LYS A 175 3.29 16.26 2.08
N LYS A 176 4.12 16.47 3.12
CA LYS A 176 5.49 16.99 2.95
C LYS A 176 6.36 16.06 2.11
N GLN A 177 6.21 14.75 2.26
CA GLN A 177 6.91 13.76 1.43
C GLN A 177 6.50 13.89 -0.04
N ALA A 178 5.20 14.00 -0.34
CA ALA A 178 4.70 14.17 -1.70
C ALA A 178 5.16 15.50 -2.34
N GLU A 179 5.17 16.59 -1.57
CA GLU A 179 5.67 17.89 -2.03
C GLU A 179 7.16 17.86 -2.36
N MET A 180 7.97 17.21 -1.51
CA MET A 180 9.40 17.02 -1.77
C MET A 180 9.64 16.19 -3.04
N GLU A 181 8.89 15.10 -3.20
CA GLU A 181 9.01 14.21 -4.35
C GLU A 181 8.57 14.90 -5.65
N ALA A 182 7.53 15.74 -5.59
CA ALA A 182 7.11 16.57 -6.72
C ALA A 182 8.22 17.52 -7.17
N LYS A 183 8.83 18.27 -6.23
CA LYS A 183 9.95 19.18 -6.55
C LYS A 183 11.14 18.46 -7.18
N LEU A 184 11.46 17.26 -6.69
CA LEU A 184 12.53 16.46 -7.26
C LEU A 184 12.21 16.00 -8.69
N ARG A 185 10.97 15.59 -8.95
CA ARG A 185 10.50 15.26 -10.30
C ARG A 185 10.59 16.45 -11.24
N ASP A 186 10.06 17.60 -10.84
CA ASP A 186 10.08 18.82 -11.63
C ASP A 186 11.52 19.20 -12.01
N HIS A 187 12.45 19.18 -11.05
CA HIS A 187 13.85 19.47 -11.32
C HIS A 187 14.51 18.44 -12.26
N CYS A 188 14.20 17.16 -12.10
CA CYS A 188 14.72 16.12 -13.00
C CYS A 188 14.18 16.28 -14.42
N GLU A 189 12.89 16.63 -14.57
CA GLU A 189 12.25 16.84 -15.86
C GLU A 189 12.80 18.10 -16.56
N GLU A 190 12.97 19.20 -15.83
CA GLU A 190 13.63 20.41 -16.33
C GLU A 190 15.04 20.11 -16.86
N GLN A 191 15.85 19.37 -16.09
CA GLN A 191 17.20 18.97 -16.52
C GLN A 191 17.17 18.08 -17.77
N TRP A 192 16.19 17.18 -17.87
CA TRP A 192 16.05 16.30 -19.03
C TRP A 192 15.64 17.09 -20.28
N VAL A 193 14.66 17.99 -20.15
CA VAL A 193 14.20 18.87 -21.24
C VAL A 193 15.30 19.81 -21.70
N GLU A 194 16.09 20.39 -20.78
CA GLU A 194 17.24 21.23 -21.14
C GLU A 194 18.28 20.44 -21.95
N GLN A 195 18.58 19.21 -21.53
CA GLN A 195 19.54 18.36 -22.22
C GLN A 195 19.04 17.94 -23.61
N GLU A 196 17.76 17.59 -23.74
CA GLU A 196 17.13 17.25 -25.01
C GLU A 196 17.09 18.47 -25.96
N CYS A 197 16.77 19.65 -25.43
CA CYS A 197 16.77 20.90 -26.20
C CYS A 197 18.15 21.20 -26.80
N ILE A 198 19.21 21.04 -26.00
CA ILE A 198 20.60 21.20 -26.48
C ILE A 198 20.91 20.19 -27.60
N GLN A 199 20.49 18.93 -27.45
CA GLN A 199 20.72 17.91 -28.48
C GLN A 199 20.01 18.25 -29.79
N LEU A 200 18.72 18.59 -29.71
CA LEU A 200 17.92 18.95 -30.89
C LEU A 200 18.47 20.20 -31.59
N GLU A 201 18.91 21.21 -30.83
CA GLU A 201 19.51 22.41 -31.43
C GLU A 201 20.80 22.07 -32.20
N GLN A 202 21.65 21.19 -31.65
CA GLN A 202 22.85 20.72 -32.34
C GLN A 202 22.51 19.93 -33.60
N GLU A 203 21.54 19.03 -33.54
CA GLU A 203 21.09 18.26 -34.71
C GLU A 203 20.53 19.18 -35.80
N GLU A 204 19.68 20.15 -35.45
CA GLU A 204 19.18 21.13 -36.40
C GLU A 204 20.29 22.00 -36.99
N ARG A 205 21.29 22.41 -36.20
CA ARG A 205 22.45 23.16 -36.69
C ARG A 205 23.21 22.35 -37.74
N MET A 206 23.47 21.07 -37.46
CA MET A 206 24.12 20.16 -38.41
C MET A 206 23.29 19.99 -39.68
N LYS A 207 21.97 19.84 -39.55
CA LYS A 207 21.07 19.71 -40.70
C LYS A 207 21.05 20.97 -41.57
N ARG A 208 20.96 22.15 -40.95
CA ARG A 208 21.05 23.46 -41.65
C ARG A 208 22.40 23.61 -42.36
N GLU A 209 23.49 23.15 -41.75
CA GLU A 209 24.81 23.21 -42.38
C GLU A 209 24.94 22.27 -43.58
N GLN A 210 24.44 21.05 -43.48
CA GLN A 210 24.36 20.13 -44.62
C GLN A 210 23.52 20.71 -45.75
N GLU A 211 22.40 21.35 -45.44
CA GLU A 211 21.54 22.00 -46.43
C GLU A 211 22.24 23.19 -47.09
N ARG A 212 22.93 24.04 -46.32
CA ARG A 212 23.77 25.12 -46.88
C ARG A 212 24.80 24.58 -47.86
N MET A 213 25.51 23.51 -47.50
CA MET A 213 26.50 22.89 -48.39
C MET A 213 25.87 22.34 -49.67
N ARG A 214 24.67 21.76 -49.59
CA ARG A 214 23.94 21.28 -50.77
C ARG A 214 23.55 22.42 -51.70
N ILE A 215 23.00 23.50 -51.15
CA ILE A 215 22.59 24.68 -51.92
C ILE A 215 23.82 25.32 -52.58
N GLU A 216 24.90 25.55 -51.82
CA GLU A 216 26.11 26.15 -52.37
C GLU A 216 26.72 25.29 -53.49
N HIS A 217 26.71 23.97 -53.34
CA HIS A 217 27.14 23.07 -54.40
C HIS A 217 26.26 23.19 -55.66
N GLU A 218 24.93 23.23 -55.49
CA GLU A 218 23.99 23.39 -56.60
C GLU A 218 24.16 24.75 -57.30
N GLU A 219 24.34 25.83 -56.55
CA GLU A 219 24.61 27.16 -57.08
C GLU A 219 25.90 27.21 -57.88
N ARG A 220 26.98 26.57 -57.40
CA ARG A 220 28.24 26.47 -58.17
C ARG A 220 28.04 25.75 -59.50
N MET A 221 27.31 24.64 -59.50
CA MET A 221 27.00 23.91 -60.74
C MET A 221 26.16 24.75 -61.71
N GLN A 222 25.19 25.52 -61.20
CA GLN A 222 24.38 26.41 -62.02
C GLN A 222 25.22 27.55 -62.60
N GLN A 223 26.09 28.17 -61.80
CA GLN A 223 27.00 29.23 -62.26
C GLN A 223 27.94 28.72 -63.35
N GLU A 224 28.47 27.51 -63.22
CA GLU A 224 29.33 26.90 -64.25
C GLU A 224 28.56 26.63 -65.55
N GLN A 225 27.34 26.10 -65.45
CA GLN A 225 26.47 25.93 -66.63
C GLN A 225 26.13 27.27 -67.29
N GLU A 226 25.85 28.31 -66.49
CA GLU A 226 25.55 29.64 -67.01
C GLU A 226 26.78 30.29 -67.66
N HIS A 227 27.97 30.12 -67.06
CA HIS A 227 29.23 30.57 -67.62
C HIS A 227 29.47 29.92 -68.99
N MET A 228 29.36 28.59 -69.07
CA MET A 228 29.45 27.84 -70.33
C MET A 228 28.46 28.34 -71.38
N ARG A 229 27.20 28.62 -71.01
CA ARG A 229 26.18 29.15 -71.92
C ARG A 229 26.56 30.53 -72.44
N LYS A 230 26.97 31.43 -71.56
CA LYS A 230 27.41 32.80 -71.90
C LYS A 230 28.63 32.78 -72.82
N GLU A 231 29.56 31.86 -72.60
CA GLU A 231 30.76 31.71 -73.42
C GLU A 231 30.42 31.22 -74.84
N GLN A 232 29.53 30.22 -74.96
CA GLN A 232 29.02 29.80 -76.27
C GLN A 232 28.32 30.95 -77.01
N GLU A 233 27.53 31.76 -76.31
CA GLU A 233 26.84 32.91 -76.89
C GLU A 233 27.84 33.99 -77.35
N ARG A 234 28.89 34.26 -76.56
CA ARG A 234 29.99 35.17 -76.96
C ARG A 234 30.68 34.69 -78.23
N LEU A 235 31.04 33.41 -78.31
CA LEU A 235 31.66 32.83 -79.51
C LEU A 235 30.73 32.93 -80.72
N ARG A 236 29.43 32.67 -80.56
CA ARG A 236 28.43 32.83 -81.64
C ARG A 236 28.33 34.28 -82.11
N ALA A 237 28.31 35.24 -81.18
CA ALA A 237 28.24 36.66 -81.50
C ALA A 237 29.52 37.13 -82.21
N GLU A 238 30.70 36.65 -81.79
CA GLU A 238 31.98 36.98 -82.43
C GLU A 238 32.06 36.45 -83.87
N ILE A 239 31.65 35.19 -84.10
CA ILE A 239 31.54 34.63 -85.46
C ILE A 239 30.56 35.44 -86.31
N SER A 240 29.39 35.78 -85.77
CA SER A 240 28.39 36.59 -86.49
C SER A 240 28.94 37.96 -86.89
N LYS A 241 29.66 38.62 -85.98
CA LYS A 241 30.26 39.94 -86.22
C LYS A 241 31.38 39.87 -87.26
N GLU A 242 32.19 38.82 -87.24
CA GLU A 242 33.25 38.61 -88.23
C GLU A 242 32.67 38.32 -89.63
N LEU A 243 31.57 37.55 -89.69
CA LEU A 243 30.82 37.33 -90.93
C LEU A 243 30.25 38.65 -91.49
N GLU A 244 29.60 39.45 -90.64
CA GLU A 244 29.08 40.76 -91.03
C GLU A 244 30.17 41.69 -91.54
N LYS A 245 31.32 41.76 -90.84
CA LYS A 245 32.49 42.53 -91.28
C LYS A 245 33.03 42.06 -92.64
N LYS A 246 33.12 40.75 -92.85
CA LYS A 246 33.55 40.17 -94.15
C LYS A 246 32.57 40.50 -95.27
N MET A 247 31.27 40.38 -95.01
CA MET A 247 30.24 40.75 -95.99
C MET A 247 30.34 42.24 -96.36
N SER A 248 30.48 43.12 -95.38
CA SER A 248 30.67 44.56 -95.62
C SER A 248 31.93 44.84 -96.46
N SER A 249 33.05 44.17 -96.15
CA SER A 249 34.29 44.32 -96.92
C SER A 249 34.17 43.84 -98.38
N VAL A 250 33.48 42.73 -98.62
CA VAL A 250 33.20 42.25 -99.99
C VAL A 250 32.34 43.26 -100.74
N MET A 251 31.27 43.75 -100.11
CA MET A 251 30.39 44.76 -100.72
C MET A 251 31.14 46.06 -101.04
N GLU A 252 31.99 46.55 -100.15
CA GLU A 252 32.84 47.72 -100.40
C GLU A 252 33.80 47.48 -101.58
N THR A 253 34.39 46.28 -101.66
CA THR A 253 35.31 45.91 -102.74
C THR A 253 34.59 45.85 -104.09
N ASP A 254 33.45 45.15 -104.15
CA ASP A 254 32.62 45.05 -105.37
C ASP A 254 32.13 46.43 -105.83
N MET A 255 31.68 47.27 -104.89
CA MET A 255 31.27 48.65 -105.19
C MET A 255 32.44 49.51 -105.70
N SER A 256 33.63 49.36 -105.11
CA SER A 256 34.85 50.04 -105.57
C SER A 256 35.23 49.60 -106.99
N ASP A 257 35.19 48.30 -107.28
CA ASP A 257 35.57 47.75 -108.57
C ASP A 257 34.54 48.07 -109.67
N MET A 258 33.23 48.02 -109.36
CA MET A 258 32.20 48.55 -110.25
C MET A 258 32.41 50.05 -110.53
N SER A 259 32.72 50.85 -109.52
CA SER A 259 33.01 52.29 -109.69
C SER A 259 34.23 52.54 -110.57
N LYS A 260 35.32 51.76 -110.39
CA LYS A 260 36.51 51.83 -111.26
C LYS A 260 36.19 51.44 -112.71
N ARG A 261 35.39 50.39 -112.93
CA ARG A 261 34.95 49.98 -114.27
C ARG A 261 34.12 51.07 -114.95
N LEU A 262 33.16 51.67 -114.24
CA LEU A 262 32.38 52.80 -114.75
C LEU A 262 33.29 54.01 -115.05
N PHE A 263 34.22 54.35 -114.16
CA PHE A 263 35.16 55.44 -114.38
C PHE A 263 36.06 55.19 -115.60
N SER A 264 36.50 53.95 -115.84
CA SER A 264 37.27 53.58 -117.05
C SER A 264 36.43 53.59 -118.32
N GLN A 265 35.13 53.25 -118.24
CA GLN A 265 34.23 53.18 -119.40
C GLN A 265 33.74 54.57 -119.85
N PHE A 266 33.63 55.53 -118.93
CA PHE A 266 33.16 56.90 -119.21
C PHE A 266 34.26 57.97 -119.15
N GLY A 267 35.40 57.72 -118.49
CA GLY A 267 36.50 58.68 -118.33
C GLY A 267 37.54 58.67 -119.47
N GLY A 268 37.41 57.76 -120.43
CA GLY A 268 38.26 57.65 -121.62
C GLY A 268 37.85 58.55 -122.79
N SER A 269 37.28 59.72 -122.55
CA SER A 269 36.97 60.71 -123.59
C SER A 269 37.72 62.01 -123.32
N LYS A 270 39.01 62.04 -123.65
CA LYS A 270 39.72 63.30 -123.89
C LYS A 270 39.29 63.82 -125.26
N ARG A 271 38.51 64.90 -125.26
CA ARG A 271 38.62 65.99 -126.23
C ARG A 271 38.94 67.26 -125.47
#